data_AF-A0A1W1E0Y9-F1
#
_entry.id   AF-A0A1W1E0Y9-F1
#
_cell.length_a   1.000
_cell.length_b   1.000
_cell.length_c   1.000
_cell.angle_alpha   90.00
_cell.angle_beta   90.00
_cell.angle_gamma   90.00
#
_symmetry.space_group_name_H-M   'P 1'
#
loop_
_entity.id
_entity.type
_entity.pdbx_description
1 polymer ?
#
loop_
_entity_poly.entity_id
_entity_poly.type
_entity_poly.pdbx_seq_one_letter_code
_entity_poly.pdbx_strand_id
1 'polypeptide(L)'
;MTDQELKDLVASLAIQSAKTDKQLAETDKVIANLAIQSAKTTKELAETGEYIKKMSIELSGMGKTSGEITQEFFFSSLDKTKQLSGVKFDSIGSNIRIRKAGKEHEMDIFLENGNAVGIVEVKTKVRKSDIAQLQTIVQNFHQFHPTFKSMKIIPALAGKVFPDLLQKQALKQGITVITQCGDHIEQQAP
;
A
#
# COMPACT_ATOMS: atom_id res chain seq x y z
N MET A 1 72.72 25.52 -34.09
CA MET A 1 71.45 26.09 -34.57
C MET A 1 71.80 27.26 -35.46
N THR A 2 71.36 27.24 -36.71
CA THR A 2 71.45 28.38 -37.62
C THR A 2 70.24 29.30 -37.45
N ASP A 3 70.35 30.57 -37.85
CA ASP A 3 69.23 31.51 -37.80
C ASP A 3 68.01 31.06 -38.61
N GLN A 4 68.24 30.25 -39.66
CA GLN A 4 67.16 29.70 -40.46
C GLN A 4 66.40 28.60 -39.70
N GLU A 5 67.11 27.70 -39.02
CA GLU A 5 66.49 26.67 -38.17
C GLU A 5 65.66 27.29 -37.04
N LEU A 6 66.10 28.42 -36.48
CA LEU A 6 65.36 29.15 -35.46
C LEU A 6 64.08 29.78 -36.03
N LYS A 7 64.14 30.40 -37.22
CA LYS A 7 62.97 30.97 -37.90
C LYS A 7 61.93 29.92 -38.25
N ASP A 8 62.36 28.76 -38.74
CA ASP A 8 61.47 27.67 -39.11
C ASP A 8 60.78 27.07 -37.87
N LEU A 9 61.51 26.95 -36.75
CA LEU A 9 60.94 26.53 -35.47
C LEU A 9 59.88 27.52 -34.97
N VAL A 10 60.17 28.82 -34.95
CA VAL A 10 59.21 29.86 -34.52
C VAL A 10 57.96 29.87 -35.40
N ALA A 11 58.12 29.72 -36.72
CA ALA A 11 57.00 29.63 -37.65
C ALA A 11 56.12 28.39 -37.38
N SER A 12 56.74 27.22 -37.14
CA SER A 12 56.01 25.99 -36.81
C SER A 12 55.26 26.09 -35.47
N LEU A 13 55.86 26.73 -34.46
CA LEU A 13 55.24 27.01 -33.17
C LEU A 13 54.04 27.95 -33.30
N ALA A 14 54.14 28.99 -34.13
CA ALA A 14 53.02 29.91 -34.38
C ALA A 14 51.82 29.19 -35.02
N ILE A 15 52.08 28.31 -36.00
CA ILE A 15 51.03 27.48 -36.63
C ILE A 15 50.41 26.52 -35.61
N GLN A 16 51.23 25.88 -34.78
CA GLN A 16 50.76 24.95 -33.76
C GLN A 16 49.92 25.68 -32.69
N SER A 17 50.35 26.87 -32.25
CA SER A 17 49.60 27.72 -31.32
C SER A 17 48.22 28.07 -31.88
N ALA A 18 48.15 28.55 -33.13
CA ALA A 18 46.88 28.90 -33.75
C ALA A 18 45.94 27.69 -33.90
N LYS A 19 46.49 26.50 -34.17
CA LYS A 19 45.71 25.25 -34.19
C LYS A 19 45.20 24.88 -32.81
N THR A 20 46.01 25.02 -31.77
CA THR A 20 45.62 24.80 -30.38
C THR A 20 44.51 25.76 -29.95
N ASP A 21 44.63 27.05 -30.26
CA ASP A 21 43.61 28.05 -29.93
C ASP A 21 42.26 27.72 -30.58
N LYS A 22 42.28 27.26 -31.84
CA LYS A 22 41.07 26.82 -32.52
C LYS A 22 40.43 25.59 -31.86
N GLN A 23 41.24 24.61 -31.45
CA GLN A 23 40.75 23.42 -30.75
C GLN A 23 40.18 23.75 -29.36
N LEU A 24 40.78 24.71 -28.64
CA LEU A 24 40.27 25.20 -27.37
C LEU A 24 38.90 25.89 -27.56
N ALA A 25 38.77 26.77 -28.55
CA ALA A 25 37.51 27.43 -28.85
C ALA A 25 36.39 26.46 -29.28
N GLU A 26 36.73 25.38 -29.99
CA GLU A 26 35.78 24.30 -30.31
C GLU A 26 35.39 23.50 -29.05
N THR A 27 36.34 23.24 -28.16
CA THR A 27 36.11 22.55 -26.88
C THR A 27 35.19 23.37 -25.97
N ASP A 28 35.41 24.67 -25.85
CA ASP A 28 34.57 25.58 -25.06
C ASP A 28 33.11 25.56 -25.53
N LYS A 29 32.88 25.52 -26.86
CA LYS A 29 31.54 25.39 -27.43
C LYS A 29 30.88 24.05 -27.06
N VAL A 30 31.64 22.95 -27.09
CA VAL A 30 31.13 21.64 -26.69
C VAL A 30 30.76 21.62 -25.21
N ILE A 31 31.60 22.19 -24.35
CA ILE A 31 31.35 22.28 -22.91
C ILE A 31 30.09 23.12 -22.63
N ALA A 32 29.96 24.28 -23.28
CA ALA A 32 28.78 25.14 -23.13
C ALA A 32 27.49 24.41 -23.56
N ASN A 33 27.52 23.71 -24.69
CA ASN A 33 26.39 22.91 -25.16
C ASN A 33 26.05 21.77 -24.19
N LEU A 34 27.06 21.09 -23.65
CA LEU A 34 26.86 20.01 -22.69
C LEU A 34 26.25 20.53 -21.38
N ALA A 35 26.67 21.70 -20.90
CA ALA A 35 26.10 22.33 -19.72
C ALA A 35 24.60 22.67 -19.93
N ILE A 36 24.23 23.19 -21.10
CA ILE A 36 22.83 23.47 -21.45
C ILE A 36 22.00 22.17 -21.50
N GLN A 37 22.51 21.13 -22.17
CA GLN A 37 21.83 19.83 -22.26
C GLN A 37 21.69 19.16 -20.89
N SER A 38 22.71 19.28 -20.03
CA SER A 38 22.69 18.77 -18.66
C SER A 38 21.62 19.49 -17.84
N ALA A 39 21.58 20.83 -17.87
CA ALA A 39 20.57 21.61 -17.17
C ALA A 39 19.14 21.29 -17.64
N LYS A 40 18.95 21.10 -18.96
CA LYS A 40 17.66 20.68 -19.53
C LYS A 40 17.25 19.29 -19.02
N THR A 41 18.16 18.33 -19.07
CA THR A 41 17.94 16.97 -18.54
C THR A 41 17.60 17.00 -17.05
N THR A 42 18.31 17.77 -16.24
CA THR A 42 18.02 17.92 -14.80
C THR A 42 16.62 18.47 -14.57
N LYS A 43 16.19 19.46 -15.36
CA LYS A 43 14.83 20.00 -15.27
C LYS A 43 13.77 18.97 -15.64
N GLU A 44 13.94 18.27 -16.76
CA GLU A 44 13.00 17.22 -17.20
C GLU A 44 12.91 16.07 -16.20
N LEU A 45 14.03 15.68 -15.58
CA LEU A 45 14.06 14.68 -14.51
C LEU A 45 13.32 15.16 -13.25
N ALA A 46 13.48 16.43 -12.86
CA ALA A 46 12.76 17.01 -11.74
C ALA A 46 11.24 17.03 -11.98
N GLU A 47 10.81 17.45 -13.17
CA GLU A 47 9.40 17.44 -13.57
C GLU A 47 8.82 16.01 -13.61
N THR A 48 9.59 15.05 -14.11
CA THR A 48 9.22 13.63 -14.11
C THR A 48 9.07 13.10 -12.67
N GLY A 49 9.99 13.46 -11.78
CA GLY A 49 9.93 13.10 -10.36
C GLY A 49 8.65 13.60 -9.69
N GLU A 50 8.24 14.84 -9.96
CA GLU A 50 6.99 15.40 -9.44
C GLU A 50 5.74 14.69 -10.01
N TYR A 51 5.75 14.31 -11.29
CA TYR A 51 4.67 13.54 -11.89
C TYR A 51 4.53 12.16 -11.25
N ILE A 52 5.63 11.44 -11.05
CA ILE A 52 5.66 10.14 -10.36
C ILE A 52 5.12 10.25 -8.93
N LYS A 53 5.48 11.33 -8.22
CA LYS A 53 5.00 11.59 -6.87
C LYS A 53 3.49 11.80 -6.83
N LYS A 54 2.93 12.58 -7.75
CA LYS A 54 1.47 12.78 -7.87
C LYS A 54 0.75 11.48 -8.17
N MET A 55 1.23 10.72 -9.16
CA MET A 55 0.67 9.40 -9.49
C MET A 55 0.70 8.44 -8.28
N SER A 56 1.79 8.44 -7.51
CA SER A 56 1.90 7.59 -6.32
C SER A 56 0.86 7.92 -5.25
N ILE A 57 0.54 9.21 -5.07
CA ILE A 57 -0.50 9.69 -4.16
C ILE A 57 -1.88 9.22 -4.65
N GLU A 58 -2.18 9.41 -5.94
CA GLU A 58 -3.46 9.00 -6.54
C GLU A 58 -3.68 7.49 -6.44
N LEU A 59 -2.67 6.69 -6.83
CA LEU A 59 -2.71 5.22 -6.72
C LEU A 59 -2.92 4.75 -5.28
N SER A 60 -2.28 5.43 -4.32
CA SER A 60 -2.48 5.16 -2.89
C SER A 60 -3.91 5.47 -2.45
N GLY A 61 -4.50 6.56 -2.94
CA GLY A 61 -5.90 6.93 -2.71
C GLY A 61 -6.88 5.89 -3.27
N MET A 62 -6.61 5.37 -4.47
CA MET A 62 -7.42 4.30 -5.08
C MET A 62 -7.38 3.01 -4.25
N GLY A 63 -6.21 2.63 -3.74
CA GLY A 63 -6.06 1.46 -2.86
C GLY A 63 -6.90 1.58 -1.58
N LYS A 64 -6.89 2.76 -0.94
CA LYS A 64 -7.73 3.03 0.24
C LYS A 64 -9.22 2.94 -0.09
N THR A 65 -9.64 3.59 -1.17
CA THR A 65 -11.03 3.57 -1.64
C THR A 65 -11.52 2.15 -1.93
N SER A 66 -10.67 1.31 -2.54
CA SER A 66 -11.00 -0.11 -2.77
C SER A 66 -11.20 -0.88 -1.46
N GLY A 67 -10.44 -0.55 -0.42
CA GLY A 67 -10.61 -1.10 0.92
C GLY A 67 -11.96 -0.69 1.52
N GLU A 68 -12.26 0.60 1.51
CA GLU A 68 -13.50 1.18 2.05
C GLU A 68 -14.76 0.61 1.35
N ILE A 69 -14.75 0.54 0.01
CA ILE A 69 -15.85 -0.10 -0.76
C ILE A 69 -16.00 -1.58 -0.39
N THR A 70 -14.90 -2.26 -0.08
CA THR A 70 -14.95 -3.66 0.34
C THR A 70 -15.57 -3.80 1.73
N GLN A 71 -15.16 -2.98 2.69
CA GLN A 71 -15.75 -2.94 4.03
C GLN A 71 -17.25 -2.63 3.97
N GLU A 72 -17.65 -1.61 3.21
CA GLU A 72 -19.06 -1.22 3.05
C GLU A 72 -19.91 -2.35 2.44
N PHE A 73 -19.38 -3.08 1.45
CA PHE A 73 -20.08 -4.22 0.85
C PHE A 73 -20.38 -5.32 1.88
N PHE A 74 -19.39 -5.72 2.68
CA PHE A 74 -19.59 -6.75 3.70
C PHE A 74 -20.45 -6.26 4.87
N PHE A 75 -20.28 -5.00 5.29
CA PHE A 75 -21.10 -4.38 6.33
C PHE A 75 -22.57 -4.35 5.93
N SER A 76 -22.90 -3.77 4.77
CA SER A 76 -24.28 -3.68 4.29
C SER A 76 -24.90 -5.05 4.04
N SER A 77 -24.11 -6.05 3.63
CA SER A 77 -24.59 -7.42 3.46
C SER A 77 -24.92 -8.09 4.80
N LEU A 78 -24.09 -7.89 5.82
CA LEU A 78 -24.34 -8.41 7.17
C LEU A 78 -25.44 -7.64 7.89
N ASP A 79 -25.60 -6.34 7.67
CA ASP A 79 -26.63 -5.52 8.31
C ASP A 79 -28.05 -5.92 7.88
N LYS A 80 -28.21 -6.40 6.63
CA LYS A 80 -29.50 -6.92 6.13
C LYS A 80 -30.02 -8.11 6.94
N THR A 81 -29.14 -9.03 7.34
CA THR A 81 -29.53 -10.27 8.03
C THR A 81 -29.23 -10.25 9.52
N LYS A 82 -28.23 -9.45 9.93
CA LYS A 82 -27.57 -9.47 11.25
C LYS A 82 -27.27 -10.90 11.69
N GLN A 83 -26.81 -11.73 10.76
CA GLN A 83 -26.54 -13.14 11.03
C GLN A 83 -25.09 -13.46 10.68
N LEU A 84 -24.39 -14.08 11.64
CA LEU A 84 -23.02 -14.57 11.46
C LEU A 84 -22.90 -15.99 12.00
N SER A 85 -22.41 -16.92 11.19
CA SER A 85 -22.21 -18.33 11.58
C SER A 85 -23.49 -18.98 12.17
N GLY A 86 -24.65 -18.65 11.61
CA GLY A 86 -25.96 -19.12 12.07
C GLY A 86 -26.52 -18.39 13.31
N VAL A 87 -25.73 -17.54 13.98
CA VAL A 87 -26.15 -16.76 15.15
C VAL A 87 -26.73 -15.42 14.70
N LYS A 88 -27.92 -15.08 15.21
CA LYS A 88 -28.57 -13.78 14.96
C LYS A 88 -28.12 -12.75 15.99
N PHE A 89 -27.87 -11.53 15.52
CA PHE A 89 -27.38 -10.40 16.30
C PHE A 89 -28.41 -9.28 16.38
N ASP A 90 -28.35 -8.49 17.46
CA ASP A 90 -29.30 -7.39 17.72
C ASP A 90 -28.76 -6.08 17.14
N SER A 91 -27.44 -5.87 17.20
CA SER A 91 -26.78 -4.69 16.66
C SER A 91 -25.55 -5.06 15.82
N ILE A 92 -25.16 -4.13 14.94
CA ILE A 92 -23.97 -4.18 14.10
C ILE A 92 -23.35 -2.78 14.05
N GLY A 93 -22.02 -2.70 14.05
CA GLY A 93 -21.26 -1.47 13.88
C GLY A 93 -20.03 -1.71 13.01
N SER A 94 -19.53 -0.63 12.40
CA SER A 94 -18.33 -0.64 11.57
C SER A 94 -17.23 0.24 12.16
N ASN A 95 -15.98 -0.05 11.83
CA ASN A 95 -14.81 0.77 12.18
C ASN A 95 -14.69 1.05 13.70
N ILE A 96 -14.88 0.01 14.52
CA ILE A 96 -14.77 0.13 15.97
C ILE A 96 -13.29 0.23 16.34
N ARG A 97 -12.90 1.36 16.94
CA ARG A 97 -11.52 1.61 17.39
C ARG A 97 -11.48 1.97 18.87
N ILE A 98 -10.67 1.22 19.62
CA ILE A 98 -10.40 1.49 21.04
C ILE A 98 -8.90 1.68 21.24
N ARG A 99 -8.52 2.80 21.86
CA ARG A 99 -7.13 3.08 22.24
C ARG A 99 -6.96 2.98 23.75
N LYS A 100 -6.01 2.15 24.20
CA LYS A 100 -5.75 1.91 25.62
C LYS A 100 -4.26 1.60 25.85
N ALA A 101 -3.66 2.25 26.84
CA ALA A 101 -2.25 2.05 27.22
C ALA A 101 -1.27 2.09 26.04
N GLY A 102 -1.46 3.06 25.12
CA GLY A 102 -0.63 3.22 23.93
C GLY A 102 -0.86 2.19 22.82
N LYS A 103 -1.75 1.21 23.02
CA LYS A 103 -2.16 0.23 22.01
C LYS A 103 -3.52 0.59 21.43
N GLU A 104 -3.76 0.15 20.20
CA GLU A 104 -5.02 0.30 19.49
C GLU A 104 -5.58 -1.06 19.13
N HIS A 105 -6.89 -1.18 19.23
CA HIS A 105 -7.64 -2.35 18.83
C HIS A 105 -8.74 -1.91 17.87
N GLU A 106 -8.60 -2.32 16.62
CA GLU A 106 -9.50 -1.98 15.53
C GLU A 106 -10.22 -3.24 15.04
N MET A 107 -11.51 -3.11 14.76
CA MET A 107 -12.35 -4.15 14.17
C MET A 107 -13.17 -3.52 13.05
N ASP A 108 -13.11 -4.11 11.85
CA ASP A 108 -13.81 -3.59 10.68
C ASP A 108 -15.32 -3.64 10.87
N ILE A 109 -15.85 -4.79 11.33
CA ILE A 109 -17.28 -4.97 11.63
C ILE A 109 -17.42 -5.71 12.95
N PHE A 110 -18.34 -5.23 13.79
CA PHE A 110 -18.65 -5.77 15.10
C PHE A 110 -20.16 -6.03 15.22
N LEU A 111 -20.57 -7.18 15.76
CA LEU A 111 -21.96 -7.51 16.05
C LEU A 111 -22.12 -7.93 17.52
N GLU A 112 -23.27 -7.68 18.14
CA GLU A 112 -23.59 -8.17 19.49
C GLU A 112 -25.08 -8.50 19.68
N ASN A 113 -25.39 -9.40 20.63
CA ASN A 113 -26.76 -9.73 21.06
C ASN A 113 -26.89 -10.02 22.57
N GLY A 114 -25.95 -9.47 23.35
CA GLY A 114 -25.85 -9.74 24.79
C GLY A 114 -25.28 -11.12 25.18
N ASN A 115 -25.30 -12.11 24.28
CA ASN A 115 -24.77 -13.46 24.55
C ASN A 115 -23.48 -13.77 23.77
N ALA A 116 -23.35 -13.22 22.56
CA ALA A 116 -22.23 -13.40 21.68
C ALA A 116 -21.84 -12.07 21.02
N VAL A 117 -20.58 -12.00 20.61
CA VAL A 117 -20.04 -10.95 19.76
C VAL A 117 -19.50 -11.54 18.47
N GLY A 118 -19.83 -10.92 17.33
CA GLY A 118 -19.23 -11.21 16.04
C GLY A 118 -18.10 -10.22 15.78
N ILE A 119 -16.91 -10.71 15.46
CA ILE A 119 -15.77 -9.86 15.06
C ILE A 119 -15.40 -10.26 13.64
N VAL A 120 -15.59 -9.34 12.69
CA VAL A 120 -15.30 -9.60 11.28
C VAL A 120 -14.17 -8.68 10.83
N GLU A 121 -13.08 -9.30 10.36
CA GLU A 121 -12.01 -8.60 9.64
C GLU A 121 -12.28 -8.71 8.13
N VAL A 122 -12.13 -7.61 7.40
CA VAL A 122 -12.45 -7.52 5.97
C VAL A 122 -11.18 -7.28 5.15
N LYS A 123 -11.02 -8.06 4.07
CA LYS A 123 -9.89 -7.92 3.14
C LYS A 123 -10.38 -7.89 1.69
N THR A 124 -9.81 -7.02 0.86
CA THR A 124 -10.02 -7.13 -0.59
C THR A 124 -9.46 -8.45 -1.12
N LYS A 125 -8.28 -8.87 -0.63
CA LYS A 125 -7.70 -10.20 -0.91
C LYS A 125 -7.10 -10.76 0.37
N VAL A 126 -7.56 -11.93 0.78
CA VAL A 126 -7.10 -12.58 2.01
C VAL A 126 -5.70 -13.17 1.83
N ARG A 127 -4.86 -12.97 2.84
CA ARG A 127 -3.50 -13.47 2.98
C ARG A 127 -3.40 -14.32 4.26
N LYS A 128 -2.39 -15.18 4.32
CA LYS A 128 -2.11 -16.01 5.50
C LYS A 128 -1.91 -15.17 6.78
N SER A 129 -1.33 -13.98 6.66
CA SER A 129 -1.13 -13.04 7.77
C SER A 129 -2.43 -12.58 8.40
N ASP A 130 -3.51 -12.47 7.62
CA ASP A 130 -4.78 -11.90 8.07
C ASP A 130 -5.48 -12.84 9.05
N ILE A 131 -5.30 -14.16 8.88
CA ILE A 131 -5.75 -15.17 9.83
C ILE A 131 -5.07 -14.97 11.19
N ALA A 132 -3.74 -14.79 11.21
CA ALA A 132 -2.99 -14.56 12.44
C ALA A 132 -3.31 -13.20 13.08
N GLN A 133 -3.56 -12.17 12.26
CA GLN A 133 -4.01 -10.86 12.72
C GLN A 133 -5.36 -10.97 13.44
N LEU A 134 -6.35 -11.63 12.83
CA LEU A 134 -7.66 -11.84 13.45
C LEU A 134 -7.57 -12.63 14.76
N GLN A 135 -6.71 -13.64 14.83
CA GLN A 135 -6.47 -14.36 16.09
C GLN A 135 -5.90 -13.44 17.17
N THR A 136 -4.99 -12.54 16.81
CA THR A 136 -4.43 -11.56 17.74
C THR A 136 -5.49 -10.57 18.23
N ILE A 137 -6.39 -10.13 17.35
CA ILE A 137 -7.55 -9.29 17.69
C ILE A 137 -8.43 -10.02 18.72
N VAL A 138 -8.82 -11.26 18.42
CA VAL A 138 -9.67 -12.08 19.31
C VAL A 138 -9.01 -12.32 20.67
N GLN A 139 -7.72 -12.68 20.69
CA GLN A 139 -6.98 -12.95 21.94
C GLN A 139 -6.93 -11.72 22.86
N ASN A 140 -6.82 -10.52 22.28
CA ASN A 140 -6.73 -9.29 23.06
C ASN A 140 -8.10 -8.65 23.32
N PHE A 141 -9.18 -9.13 22.69
CA PHE A 141 -10.49 -8.48 22.69
C PHE A 141 -10.97 -8.11 24.10
N HIS A 142 -11.01 -9.03 25.06
CA HIS A 142 -11.51 -8.75 26.41
C HIS A 142 -10.64 -7.78 27.22
N GLN A 143 -9.37 -7.58 26.85
CA GLN A 143 -8.51 -6.58 27.49
C GLN A 143 -8.94 -5.15 27.11
N PHE A 144 -9.35 -4.98 25.85
CA PHE A 144 -9.84 -3.71 25.29
C PHE A 144 -11.34 -3.51 25.58
N HIS A 145 -12.11 -4.60 25.60
CA HIS A 145 -13.57 -4.62 25.71
C HIS A 145 -14.03 -5.40 26.96
N PRO A 146 -13.73 -4.92 28.18
CA PRO A 146 -13.99 -5.67 29.41
C PRO A 146 -15.48 -5.89 29.70
N THR A 147 -16.37 -5.06 29.15
CA THR A 147 -17.83 -5.20 29.25
C THR A 147 -18.35 -6.48 28.58
N PHE A 148 -17.56 -7.08 27.68
CA PHE A 148 -17.93 -8.26 26.90
C PHE A 148 -17.32 -9.57 27.42
N LYS A 149 -16.72 -9.57 28.62
CA LYS A 149 -15.95 -10.71 29.17
C LYS A 149 -16.71 -12.05 29.24
N SER A 150 -18.04 -12.01 29.38
CA SER A 150 -18.88 -13.21 29.48
C SER A 150 -19.46 -13.67 28.14
N MET A 151 -19.24 -12.92 27.06
CA MET A 151 -19.85 -13.21 25.76
C MET A 151 -18.96 -14.13 24.93
N LYS A 152 -19.59 -15.02 24.15
CA LYS A 152 -18.89 -15.87 23.18
C LYS A 152 -18.40 -15.02 22.01
N ILE A 153 -17.13 -15.15 21.63
CA ILE A 153 -16.59 -14.52 20.42
C ILE A 153 -16.79 -15.45 19.22
N ILE A 154 -17.35 -14.91 18.13
CA ILE A 154 -17.46 -15.55 16.82
C ILE A 154 -16.56 -14.77 15.86
N PRO A 155 -15.32 -15.24 15.62
CA PRO A 155 -14.43 -14.59 14.67
C PRO A 155 -14.79 -14.95 13.24
N ALA A 156 -14.70 -13.96 12.35
CA ALA A 156 -14.92 -14.15 10.93
C ALA A 156 -13.91 -13.38 10.09
N LEU A 157 -13.53 -13.96 8.96
CA LEU A 157 -12.67 -13.33 7.98
C LEU A 157 -13.45 -13.23 6.67
N ALA A 158 -13.65 -11.99 6.22
CA ALA A 158 -14.39 -11.67 5.01
C ALA A 158 -13.44 -11.27 3.88
N GLY A 159 -13.64 -11.82 2.68
CA GLY A 159 -12.75 -11.61 1.55
C GLY A 159 -13.48 -11.50 0.21
N LYS A 160 -13.17 -10.48 -0.61
CA LYS A 160 -13.60 -10.51 -2.03
C LYS A 160 -12.89 -11.62 -2.79
N VAL A 161 -11.59 -11.74 -2.55
CA VAL A 161 -10.76 -12.85 -3.05
C VAL A 161 -10.26 -13.65 -1.86
N PHE A 162 -10.78 -14.86 -1.68
CA PHE A 162 -10.41 -15.76 -0.60
C PHE A 162 -9.95 -17.12 -1.16
N PRO A 163 -8.64 -17.38 -1.22
CA PRO A 163 -8.13 -18.66 -1.72
C PRO A 163 -8.62 -19.86 -0.90
N ASP A 164 -9.07 -20.94 -1.55
CA ASP A 164 -9.65 -22.14 -0.91
C ASP A 164 -8.76 -22.75 0.18
N LEU A 165 -7.43 -22.77 -0.03
CA LEU A 165 -6.48 -23.27 0.97
C LEU A 165 -6.53 -22.43 2.26
N LEU A 166 -6.68 -21.11 2.13
CA LEU A 166 -6.80 -20.22 3.28
C LEU A 166 -8.19 -20.30 3.91
N GLN A 167 -9.25 -20.52 3.12
CA GLN A 167 -10.60 -20.76 3.67
C GLN A 167 -10.59 -22.00 4.58
N LYS A 168 -10.06 -23.13 4.07
CA LYS A 168 -9.89 -24.36 4.84
C LYS A 168 -9.03 -24.16 6.08
N GLN A 169 -7.98 -23.34 5.98
CA GLN A 169 -7.13 -23.02 7.13
C GLN A 169 -7.88 -22.19 8.18
N ALA A 170 -8.64 -21.18 7.77
CA ALA A 170 -9.42 -20.34 8.68
C ALA A 170 -10.50 -21.16 9.42
N LEU A 171 -11.26 -21.99 8.69
CA LEU A 171 -12.27 -22.88 9.26
C LEU A 171 -11.67 -23.82 10.32
N LYS A 172 -10.53 -24.47 10.00
CA LYS A 172 -9.80 -25.32 10.96
C LYS A 172 -9.36 -24.60 12.23
N GLN A 173 -9.26 -23.27 12.20
CA GLN A 173 -8.88 -22.43 13.33
C GLN A 173 -10.08 -21.80 14.03
N GLY A 174 -11.30 -22.27 13.75
CA GLY A 174 -12.52 -21.76 14.37
C GLY A 174 -12.97 -20.41 13.84
N ILE A 175 -12.48 -20.00 12.66
CA ILE A 175 -12.84 -18.72 12.02
C ILE A 175 -13.89 -18.97 10.95
N THR A 176 -15.00 -18.24 11.05
CA THR A 176 -16.05 -18.22 10.01
C THR A 176 -15.49 -17.56 8.74
N VAL A 177 -15.71 -18.19 7.60
CA VAL A 177 -15.30 -17.65 6.29
C VAL A 177 -16.48 -16.95 5.65
N ILE A 178 -16.27 -15.72 5.19
CA ILE A 178 -17.27 -14.96 4.42
C ILE A 178 -16.68 -14.59 3.06
N THR A 179 -17.35 -14.99 1.98
CA THR A 179 -16.92 -14.70 0.62
C THR A 179 -17.94 -13.84 -0.11
N GLN A 180 -17.46 -12.96 -0.99
CA GLN A 180 -18.34 -12.26 -1.92
C GLN A 180 -18.67 -13.17 -3.10
N CYS A 181 -19.97 -13.39 -3.34
CA CYS A 181 -20.49 -14.10 -4.50
C CYS A 181 -21.40 -13.14 -5.28
N GLY A 182 -20.85 -12.48 -6.30
CA GLY A 182 -21.59 -11.44 -7.04
C GLY A 182 -22.00 -10.28 -6.13
N ASP A 183 -23.30 -10.09 -5.95
CA ASP A 183 -23.95 -9.03 -5.16
C ASP A 183 -24.33 -9.46 -3.74
N HIS A 184 -24.04 -10.70 -3.34
CA HIS A 184 -24.33 -11.23 -2.02
C HIS A 184 -23.08 -11.86 -1.38
N ILE A 185 -23.26 -12.29 -0.12
CA ILE A 185 -22.22 -12.98 0.64
C ILE A 185 -22.61 -14.43 0.87
N GLU A 186 -21.61 -15.31 0.91
CA GLU A 186 -21.73 -16.67 1.40
C GLU A 186 -20.94 -16.83 2.69
N GLN A 187 -21.46 -17.64 3.62
CA GLN A 187 -20.81 -17.91 4.90
C GLN A 187 -20.55 -19.40 5.06
N GLN A 188 -19.36 -19.75 5.53
CA GLN A 188 -19.00 -21.10 5.95
C GLN A 188 -18.60 -21.06 7.42
N ALA A 189 -19.31 -21.81 8.24
CA ALA A 189 -19.00 -21.97 9.66
C ALA A 189 -17.95 -23.07 9.87
N PRO A 190 -17.07 -22.96 10.88
CA PRO A 190 -16.10 -23.99 11.27
C PRO A 190 -16.71 -25.36 11.60
#